data_AF-A0A1W1V932-F1
#
_entry.id   AF-A0A1W1V932-F1
#
_cell.length_a   1.000
_cell.length_b   1.000
_cell.length_c   1.000
_cell.angle_alpha   90.00
_cell.angle_beta   90.00
_cell.angle_gamma   90.00
#
_symmetry.space_group_name_H-M   'P 1'
#
loop_
_entity.id
_entity.type
_entity.pdbx_description
1 polymer ?
#
loop_
_entity_poly.entity_id
_entity_poly.type
_entity_poly.pdbx_seq_one_letter_code
_entity_poly.pdbx_strand_id
1 'polypeptide(L)'
;MTPPTLQDLAGWLGAHLGEPTPLLRSGPSPVQRLALALEPADLPPGPTADALFLHRARRLGERWPGIGVLAVHDGFDMHLTTGPNWRLARKLGWRKVEEVTWGGRTVGLIATPPEATEQAFHAALLAELGGNDSSWPPADTAFLRVALINAMNPSLLTHVAGLGGTIYLTGQLRPSAVAAARELGLGVVALGHRRTELWGLRQLARELRVAFPELETAVYAG
;
A
#
# COMPACT_ATOMS: atom_id res chain seq x y z
N MET A 1 -15.93 -16.57 -19.50
CA MET A 1 -15.88 -15.17 -20.02
C MET A 1 -14.60 -15.04 -20.84
N THR A 2 -14.33 -13.92 -21.50
CA THR A 2 -13.08 -13.73 -22.27
C THR A 2 -12.00 -13.10 -21.37
N PRO A 3 -10.73 -13.51 -21.45
CA PRO A 3 -9.66 -12.85 -20.70
C PRO A 3 -9.53 -11.36 -21.09
N PRO A 4 -9.13 -10.48 -20.15
CA PRO A 4 -9.07 -9.04 -20.41
C PRO A 4 -8.00 -8.67 -21.43
N THR A 5 -8.19 -7.55 -22.11
CA THR A 5 -7.11 -6.92 -22.88
C THR A 5 -6.20 -6.11 -21.96
N LEU A 6 -5.03 -5.73 -22.46
CA LEU A 6 -4.13 -4.83 -21.75
C LEU A 6 -4.77 -3.45 -21.50
N GLN A 7 -5.66 -3.01 -22.40
CA GLN A 7 -6.41 -1.76 -22.27
C GLN A 7 -7.47 -1.84 -21.17
N ASP A 8 -8.14 -2.98 -21.00
CA ASP A 8 -9.10 -3.21 -19.91
C ASP A 8 -8.40 -3.12 -18.55
N LEU A 9 -7.21 -3.75 -18.44
CA LEU A 9 -6.39 -3.68 -17.24
C LEU A 9 -5.90 -2.26 -16.96
N ALA A 10 -5.41 -1.55 -17.98
CA ALA A 10 -4.98 -0.15 -17.83
C ALA A 10 -6.13 0.77 -17.42
N GLY A 11 -7.31 0.61 -18.04
CA GLY A 11 -8.50 1.38 -17.67
C GLY A 11 -8.94 1.12 -16.23
N TRP A 12 -8.91 -0.15 -15.79
CA TRP A 12 -9.21 -0.51 -14.41
C TRP A 12 -8.23 0.13 -13.43
N LEU A 13 -6.92 0.05 -13.70
CA LEU A 13 -5.88 0.65 -12.87
C LEU A 13 -6.04 2.17 -12.77
N GLY A 14 -6.30 2.84 -13.90
CA GLY A 14 -6.53 4.29 -13.91
C GLY A 14 -7.75 4.69 -13.08
N ALA A 15 -8.85 3.95 -13.20
CA ALA A 15 -10.07 4.22 -12.43
C ALA A 15 -9.92 3.95 -10.92
N HIS A 16 -9.13 2.94 -10.52
CA HIS A 16 -9.06 2.49 -9.13
C HIS A 16 -7.83 2.99 -8.35
N LEU A 17 -6.80 3.43 -9.06
CA LEU A 17 -5.54 3.94 -8.48
C LEU A 17 -5.20 5.36 -8.95
N GLY A 18 -5.98 5.96 -9.86
CA GLY A 18 -5.78 7.36 -10.28
C GLY A 18 -4.56 7.58 -11.16
N GLU A 19 -4.05 6.54 -11.83
CA GLU A 19 -2.91 6.65 -12.75
C GLU A 19 -3.42 6.90 -14.18
N PRO A 20 -3.16 8.07 -14.80
CA PRO A 20 -3.75 8.43 -16.09
C PRO A 20 -3.16 7.62 -17.26
N THR A 21 -1.91 7.17 -17.16
CA THR A 21 -1.25 6.40 -18.22
C THR A 21 -0.58 5.13 -17.69
N PRO A 22 -1.35 4.12 -17.24
CA PRO A 22 -0.76 2.91 -16.68
C PRO A 22 -0.06 2.05 -17.74
N LEU A 23 -0.46 2.14 -19.00
CA LEU A 23 0.11 1.35 -20.08
C LEU A 23 1.46 1.94 -20.55
N LEU A 24 2.55 1.29 -20.16
CA LEU A 24 3.92 1.69 -20.51
C LEU A 24 4.41 1.06 -21.81
N ARG A 25 4.07 -0.22 -22.05
CA ARG A 25 4.50 -0.96 -23.24
C ARG A 25 3.40 -1.90 -23.71
N SER A 26 3.09 -1.85 -25.01
CA SER A 26 2.14 -2.78 -25.63
C SER A 26 2.66 -4.22 -25.59
N GLY A 27 1.74 -5.17 -25.72
CA GLY A 27 2.06 -6.59 -25.72
C GLY A 27 0.90 -7.44 -26.25
N PRO A 28 0.94 -8.75 -26.00
CA PRO A 28 -0.08 -9.69 -26.41
C PRO A 28 -1.45 -9.29 -25.86
N SER A 29 -2.48 -9.57 -26.66
CA SER A 29 -3.88 -9.43 -26.27
C SER A 29 -4.65 -10.61 -26.88
N PRO A 30 -5.47 -11.33 -26.10
CA PRO A 30 -5.83 -11.07 -24.72
C PRO A 30 -4.71 -11.42 -23.71
N VAL A 31 -4.83 -10.90 -22.48
CA VAL A 31 -3.91 -11.17 -21.36
C VAL A 31 -4.51 -12.27 -20.49
N GLN A 32 -3.91 -13.46 -20.51
CA GLN A 32 -4.32 -14.56 -19.62
C GLN A 32 -3.50 -14.55 -18.33
N ARG A 33 -2.20 -14.25 -18.40
CA ARG A 33 -1.28 -14.26 -17.26
C ARG A 33 -0.64 -12.91 -17.04
N LEU A 34 -0.88 -12.34 -15.86
CA LEU A 34 -0.27 -11.10 -15.38
C LEU A 34 0.72 -11.41 -14.26
N ALA A 35 1.99 -11.08 -14.47
CA ALA A 35 3.00 -11.09 -13.42
C ALA A 35 3.07 -9.71 -12.75
N LEU A 36 2.92 -9.66 -11.43
CA LEU A 36 3.00 -8.43 -10.64
C LEU A 36 4.30 -8.42 -9.85
N ALA A 37 5.04 -7.33 -9.90
CA ALA A 37 6.27 -7.14 -9.15
C ALA A 37 6.41 -5.68 -8.68
N LEU A 38 7.23 -5.43 -7.65
CA LEU A 38 7.50 -4.05 -7.25
C LEU A 38 8.44 -3.39 -8.24
N GLU A 39 9.44 -4.11 -8.72
CA GLU A 39 10.39 -3.63 -9.70
C GLU A 39 10.91 -4.77 -10.60
N PRO A 40 11.52 -4.47 -11.77
CA PRO A 40 12.05 -5.50 -12.67
C PRO A 40 13.07 -6.44 -12.03
N ALA A 41 13.72 -6.05 -10.94
CA ALA A 41 14.69 -6.90 -10.25
C ALA A 41 14.02 -8.06 -9.48
N ASP A 42 12.74 -7.92 -9.12
CA ASP A 42 11.99 -8.95 -8.39
C ASP A 42 11.48 -10.08 -9.29
N LEU A 43 11.53 -9.89 -10.62
CA LEU A 43 11.08 -10.87 -11.60
C LEU A 43 12.19 -11.87 -11.95
N PRO A 44 11.84 -13.14 -12.24
CA PRO A 44 12.81 -14.12 -12.71
C PRO A 44 13.39 -13.71 -14.07
N PRO A 45 14.55 -14.27 -14.49
CA PRO A 45 15.16 -13.93 -15.78
C PRO A 45 14.26 -14.16 -17.01
N GLY A 46 13.32 -15.10 -16.94
CA GLY A 46 12.32 -15.37 -17.99
C GLY A 46 10.93 -15.54 -17.39
N PRO A 47 10.22 -14.44 -17.04
CA PRO A 47 8.88 -14.51 -16.48
C PRO A 47 7.94 -15.09 -17.53
N THR A 48 7.17 -16.11 -17.14
CA THR A 48 6.18 -16.71 -18.01
C THR A 48 4.85 -15.97 -17.83
N ALA A 49 4.68 -14.86 -18.54
CA ALA A 49 3.50 -14.00 -18.47
C ALA A 49 3.22 -13.31 -19.82
N ASP A 50 1.97 -12.91 -20.05
CA ASP A 50 1.59 -12.16 -21.24
C ASP A 50 1.75 -10.64 -21.00
N ALA A 51 1.59 -10.22 -19.74
CA ALA A 51 1.84 -8.86 -19.29
C ALA A 51 2.52 -8.80 -17.91
N LEU A 52 3.17 -7.68 -17.63
CA LEU A 52 3.74 -7.33 -16.34
C LEU A 52 2.95 -6.15 -15.75
N PHE A 53 2.71 -6.18 -14.44
CA PHE A 53 2.45 -5.00 -13.65
C PHE A 53 3.71 -4.69 -12.82
N LEU A 54 4.17 -3.45 -12.89
CA LEU A 54 5.32 -2.96 -12.12
C LEU A 54 4.91 -1.74 -11.30
N HIS A 55 5.11 -1.78 -9.99
CA HIS A 55 4.95 -0.56 -9.19
C HIS A 55 6.01 0.50 -9.58
N ARG A 56 7.25 0.07 -9.78
CA ARG A 56 8.38 0.88 -10.27
C ARG A 56 8.96 0.27 -11.53
N ALA A 57 8.67 0.85 -12.69
CA ALA A 57 9.22 0.40 -13.97
C ALA A 57 10.63 0.97 -14.28
N ARG A 58 11.30 1.61 -13.32
CA ARG A 58 12.67 2.09 -13.51
C ARG A 58 13.59 0.90 -13.82
N ARG A 59 14.59 1.10 -14.68
CA ARG A 59 15.56 0.05 -15.09
C ARG A 59 14.93 -1.15 -15.82
N LEU A 60 13.70 -1.05 -16.30
CA LEU A 60 13.12 -2.08 -17.17
C LEU A 60 13.93 -2.23 -18.47
N GLY A 61 14.28 -1.11 -19.11
CA GLY A 61 14.94 -1.11 -20.41
C GLY A 61 14.19 -1.96 -21.44
N GLU A 62 14.94 -2.74 -22.22
CA GLU A 62 14.40 -3.66 -23.23
C GLU A 62 14.15 -5.09 -22.69
N ARG A 63 14.14 -5.28 -21.37
CA ARG A 63 13.94 -6.62 -20.79
C ARG A 63 12.57 -7.18 -21.18
N TRP A 64 12.59 -8.46 -21.55
CA TRP A 64 11.45 -9.26 -21.97
C TRP A 64 10.66 -8.65 -23.13
N PRO A 65 11.28 -8.56 -24.32
CA PRO A 65 10.60 -8.06 -25.50
C PRO A 65 9.38 -8.91 -25.80
N GLY A 66 8.30 -8.25 -26.25
CA GLY A 66 7.04 -8.91 -26.56
C GLY A 66 6.13 -9.21 -25.36
N ILE A 67 6.48 -8.81 -24.13
CA ILE A 67 5.57 -8.81 -22.98
C ILE A 67 5.04 -7.39 -22.74
N GLY A 68 3.71 -7.27 -22.56
CA GLY A 68 3.06 -6.00 -22.25
C GLY A 68 3.44 -5.50 -20.85
N VAL A 69 3.46 -4.18 -20.63
CA VAL A 69 3.85 -3.61 -19.32
C VAL A 69 2.89 -2.52 -18.89
N LEU A 70 2.32 -2.73 -17.71
CA LEU A 70 1.58 -1.77 -16.93
C LEU A 70 2.47 -1.26 -15.79
N ALA A 71 2.45 0.05 -15.54
CA ALA A 71 3.22 0.69 -14.47
C ALA A 71 2.35 1.68 -13.70
N VAL A 72 2.33 1.58 -12.37
CA VAL A 72 1.58 2.48 -11.49
C VAL A 72 2.41 2.77 -10.25
N HIS A 73 2.86 4.02 -10.10
CA HIS A 73 3.72 4.41 -8.97
C HIS A 73 2.90 5.12 -7.90
N ASP A 74 2.56 6.38 -8.13
CA ASP A 74 1.98 7.27 -7.13
C ASP A 74 0.62 6.77 -6.65
N GLY A 75 -0.20 6.29 -7.60
CA GLY A 75 -1.50 5.69 -7.30
C GLY A 75 -1.39 4.42 -6.44
N PHE A 76 -0.36 3.61 -6.67
CA PHE A 76 -0.12 2.40 -5.88
C PHE A 76 0.31 2.78 -4.46
N ASP A 77 1.22 3.74 -4.29
CA ASP A 77 1.61 4.21 -2.97
C ASP A 77 0.46 4.85 -2.18
N MET A 78 -0.35 5.67 -2.87
CA MET A 78 -1.48 6.35 -2.26
C MET A 78 -2.55 5.37 -1.77
N HIS A 79 -2.84 4.33 -2.55
CA HIS A 79 -4.03 3.51 -2.32
C HIS A 79 -3.75 2.10 -1.81
N LEU A 80 -2.52 1.61 -1.87
CA LEU A 80 -2.16 0.23 -1.57
C LEU A 80 -0.99 0.08 -0.59
N THR A 81 -0.29 1.16 -0.19
CA THR A 81 0.81 1.10 0.80
C THR A 81 0.46 1.80 2.10
N THR A 82 1.21 2.83 2.50
CA THR A 82 1.03 3.58 3.76
C THR A 82 0.44 4.98 3.55
N GLY A 83 -0.02 5.30 2.34
CA GLY A 83 -0.86 6.48 2.08
C GLY A 83 -2.26 6.34 2.70
N PRO A 84 -3.27 7.06 2.19
CA PRO A 84 -4.66 6.91 2.60
C PRO A 84 -5.28 5.56 2.16
N ASN A 85 -4.76 4.46 2.71
CA ASN A 85 -5.08 3.10 2.30
C ASN A 85 -6.39 2.60 2.91
N TRP A 86 -7.50 2.98 2.27
CA TRP A 86 -8.85 2.55 2.62
C TRP A 86 -9.03 1.02 2.55
N ARG A 87 -8.25 0.33 1.71
CA ARG A 87 -8.31 -1.13 1.57
C ARG A 87 -7.78 -1.82 2.83
N LEU A 88 -6.67 -1.33 3.37
CA LEU A 88 -6.10 -1.84 4.62
C LEU A 88 -7.03 -1.53 5.80
N ALA A 89 -7.56 -0.30 5.88
CA ALA A 89 -8.53 0.07 6.91
C ALA A 89 -9.76 -0.86 6.90
N ARG A 90 -10.34 -1.12 5.72
CA ARG A 90 -11.46 -2.06 5.58
C ARG A 90 -11.06 -3.49 5.94
N LYS A 91 -9.89 -3.95 5.50
CA LYS A 91 -9.39 -5.30 5.76
C LYS A 91 -9.20 -5.57 7.25
N LEU A 92 -8.76 -4.57 8.02
CA LEU A 92 -8.61 -4.61 9.47
C LEU A 92 -9.86 -4.18 10.23
N GLY A 93 -11.00 -3.98 9.55
CA GLY A 93 -12.27 -3.65 10.21
C GLY A 93 -12.28 -2.30 10.94
N TRP A 94 -11.44 -1.36 10.52
CA TRP A 94 -11.37 -0.03 11.12
C TRP A 94 -12.70 0.74 10.94
N ARG A 95 -13.07 1.51 11.97
CA ARG A 95 -14.32 2.27 12.06
C ARG A 95 -14.01 3.76 12.17
N LYS A 96 -15.01 4.62 11.90
CA LYS A 96 -14.86 6.09 11.95
C LYS A 96 -13.58 6.55 11.19
N VAL A 97 -13.42 6.00 9.99
CA VAL A 97 -12.26 6.27 9.14
C VAL A 97 -12.47 7.63 8.49
N GLU A 98 -11.51 8.52 8.71
CA GLU A 98 -11.51 9.90 8.21
C GLU A 98 -10.19 10.18 7.51
N GLU A 99 -10.19 11.09 6.55
CA GLU A 99 -8.97 11.55 5.91
C GLU A 99 -8.20 12.52 6.80
N VAL A 100 -6.88 12.36 6.86
CA VAL A 100 -5.98 13.35 7.45
C VAL A 100 -5.53 14.28 6.34
N THR A 101 -5.86 15.57 6.45
CA THR A 101 -5.47 16.60 5.47
C THR A 101 -4.37 17.48 6.04
N TRP A 102 -3.27 17.64 5.31
CA TRP A 102 -2.15 18.49 5.68
C TRP A 102 -1.64 19.27 4.47
N GLY A 103 -1.44 20.58 4.61
CA GLY A 103 -1.00 21.44 3.51
C GLY A 103 -1.95 21.44 2.30
N GLY A 104 -3.25 21.29 2.54
CA GLY A 104 -4.29 21.27 1.50
C GLY A 104 -4.39 19.94 0.72
N ARG A 105 -3.77 18.87 1.20
CA ARG A 105 -3.81 17.55 0.55
C ARG A 105 -4.09 16.45 1.56
N THR A 106 -4.78 15.39 1.13
CA THR A 106 -4.94 14.17 1.92
C THR A 106 -3.58 13.45 2.03
N VAL A 107 -3.11 13.26 3.26
CA VAL A 107 -1.83 12.62 3.56
C VAL A 107 -1.96 11.23 4.18
N GLY A 108 -3.16 10.86 4.65
CA GLY A 108 -3.41 9.54 5.22
C GLY A 108 -4.81 9.39 5.79
N LEU A 109 -5.00 8.39 6.63
CA LEU A 109 -6.26 8.10 7.32
C LEU A 109 -6.10 8.17 8.83
N ILE A 110 -7.17 8.48 9.53
CA ILE A 110 -7.28 8.29 10.98
C ILE A 110 -8.54 7.48 11.28
N ALA A 111 -8.41 6.38 12.03
CA ALA A 111 -9.47 5.41 12.26
C ALA A 111 -9.50 4.90 13.72
N THR A 112 -10.61 4.28 14.12
CA THR A 112 -10.72 3.56 15.39
C THR A 112 -10.68 2.06 15.07
N PRO A 113 -9.67 1.32 15.57
CA PRO A 113 -9.61 -0.12 15.35
C PRO A 113 -10.78 -0.84 16.05
N PRO A 114 -11.14 -2.05 15.59
CA PRO A 114 -12.13 -2.87 16.29
C PRO A 114 -11.60 -3.41 17.63
N GLU A 115 -10.28 -3.59 17.77
CA GLU A 115 -9.63 -4.12 18.96
C GLU A 115 -9.72 -3.16 20.15
N ALA A 116 -9.92 -3.73 21.34
CA ALA A 116 -10.08 -2.98 22.59
C ALA A 116 -8.75 -2.60 23.26
N THR A 117 -7.65 -3.27 22.91
CA THR A 117 -6.32 -3.06 23.52
C THR A 117 -5.26 -2.86 22.46
N GLU A 118 -4.21 -2.12 22.80
CA GLU A 118 -3.10 -1.85 21.87
C GLU A 118 -2.40 -3.14 21.43
N GLN A 119 -2.25 -4.11 22.34
CA GLN A 119 -1.60 -5.38 22.03
C GLN A 119 -2.42 -6.22 21.05
N ALA A 120 -3.75 -6.23 21.21
CA ALA A 120 -4.64 -6.93 20.26
C ALA A 120 -4.62 -6.25 18.89
N PHE A 121 -4.65 -4.92 18.85
CA PHE A 121 -4.50 -4.15 17.62
C PHE A 121 -3.16 -4.45 16.93
N HIS A 122 -2.06 -4.41 17.67
CA HIS A 122 -0.73 -4.70 17.13
C HIS A 122 -0.66 -6.14 16.60
N ALA A 123 -1.18 -7.11 17.33
CA ALA A 123 -1.24 -8.51 16.88
C ALA A 123 -2.05 -8.68 15.58
N ALA A 124 -3.21 -8.03 15.45
CA ALA A 124 -4.02 -8.05 14.23
C ALA A 124 -3.26 -7.44 13.04
N LEU A 125 -2.56 -6.33 13.27
CA LEU A 125 -1.72 -5.67 12.27
C LEU A 125 -0.57 -6.56 11.80
N LEU A 126 0.11 -7.25 12.73
CA LEU A 126 1.18 -8.19 12.39
C LEU A 126 0.65 -9.43 11.67
N ALA A 127 -0.53 -9.93 12.04
CA ALA A 127 -1.15 -11.06 11.35
C ALA A 127 -1.48 -10.73 9.88
N GLU A 128 -1.90 -9.50 9.59
CA GLU A 128 -2.22 -9.06 8.22
C GLU A 128 -0.97 -8.73 7.39
N LEU A 129 0.00 -8.04 7.98
CA LEU A 129 1.17 -7.52 7.24
C LEU A 129 2.40 -8.44 7.31
N GLY A 130 2.43 -9.39 8.25
CA GLY A 130 3.56 -10.30 8.47
C GLY A 130 4.72 -9.66 9.24
N GLY A 131 4.51 -8.57 9.97
CA GLY A 131 5.53 -7.95 10.82
C GLY A 131 5.51 -6.43 10.85
N ASN A 132 6.50 -5.85 11.55
CA ASN A 132 6.85 -4.44 11.55
C ASN A 132 8.37 -4.29 11.73
N ASP A 133 8.93 -3.12 11.39
CA ASP A 133 10.38 -2.86 11.52
C ASP A 133 10.74 -2.31 12.90
N SER A 134 9.86 -1.50 13.48
CA SER A 134 9.97 -1.02 14.87
C SER A 134 8.60 -0.61 15.38
N SER A 135 8.40 -0.68 16.69
CA SER A 135 7.18 -0.17 17.32
C SER A 135 7.39 0.19 18.78
N TRP A 136 6.48 1.03 19.29
CA TRP A 136 6.27 1.23 20.71
C TRP A 136 4.82 1.61 21.00
N PRO A 137 4.29 1.26 22.18
CA PRO A 137 2.92 1.57 22.55
C PRO A 137 2.74 3.06 22.88
N PRO A 138 1.51 3.59 22.79
CA PRO A 138 1.19 4.93 23.26
C PRO A 138 1.29 5.03 24.79
N ALA A 139 1.44 6.26 25.29
CA ALA A 139 1.46 6.54 26.72
C ALA A 139 0.10 6.26 27.37
N ASP A 140 -0.99 6.59 26.66
CA ASP A 140 -2.36 6.26 27.06
C ASP A 140 -2.93 5.17 26.13
N THR A 141 -3.38 4.08 26.73
CA THR A 141 -3.98 2.92 26.04
C THR A 141 -5.47 2.78 26.31
N ALA A 142 -6.09 3.72 27.04
CA ALA A 142 -7.52 3.69 27.35
C ALA A 142 -8.39 3.86 26.09
N PHE A 143 -7.86 4.55 25.07
CA PHE A 143 -8.53 4.74 23.78
C PHE A 143 -7.56 4.61 22.61
N LEU A 144 -7.98 3.89 21.57
CA LEU A 144 -7.20 3.70 20.36
C LEU A 144 -7.76 4.53 19.20
N ARG A 145 -6.92 5.42 18.69
CA ARG A 145 -7.16 6.16 17.44
C ARG A 145 -5.89 6.08 16.61
N VAL A 146 -5.98 5.41 15.48
CA VAL A 146 -4.83 5.01 14.68
C VAL A 146 -4.76 5.88 13.45
N ALA A 147 -3.64 6.56 13.23
CA ALA A 147 -3.34 7.26 12.00
C ALA A 147 -2.44 6.42 11.10
N LEU A 148 -2.73 6.31 9.81
CA LEU A 148 -1.90 5.65 8.80
C LEU A 148 -1.42 6.70 7.80
N ILE A 149 -0.11 6.99 7.82
CA ILE A 149 0.48 8.07 7.03
C ILE A 149 1.88 7.68 6.51
N ASN A 150 2.13 7.94 5.22
CA ASN A 150 3.38 7.57 4.53
C ASN A 150 4.58 8.47 4.87
N ALA A 151 4.34 9.58 5.56
CA ALA A 151 5.34 10.53 6.04
C ALA A 151 5.36 10.58 7.56
N MET A 152 6.49 11.02 8.13
CA MET A 152 6.63 11.23 9.56
C MET A 152 7.55 12.43 9.81
N ASN A 153 7.01 13.49 10.40
CA ASN A 153 7.76 14.67 10.82
C ASN A 153 7.12 15.26 12.09
N PRO A 154 7.84 16.05 12.89
CA PRO A 154 7.30 16.59 14.15
C PRO A 154 5.96 17.32 14.00
N SER A 155 5.83 18.22 13.03
CA SER A 155 4.60 19.00 12.83
C SER A 155 3.39 18.12 12.48
N LEU A 156 3.60 17.08 11.68
CA LEU A 156 2.56 16.13 11.30
C LEU A 156 2.16 15.22 12.47
N LEU A 157 3.12 14.86 13.34
CA LEU A 157 2.81 14.16 14.59
C LEU A 157 1.96 15.02 15.53
N THR A 158 2.33 16.30 15.71
CA THR A 158 1.53 17.25 16.48
C THR A 158 0.12 17.38 15.92
N HIS A 159 0.00 17.43 14.59
CA HIS A 159 -1.31 17.47 13.93
C HIS A 159 -2.16 16.24 14.23
N VAL A 160 -1.60 15.03 14.07
CA VAL A 160 -2.32 13.78 14.37
C VAL A 160 -2.70 13.68 15.85
N ALA A 161 -1.82 14.08 16.76
CA ALA A 161 -2.14 14.14 18.18
C ALA A 161 -3.32 15.12 18.44
N GLY A 162 -3.34 16.27 17.76
CA GLY A 162 -4.43 17.24 17.81
C GLY A 162 -5.77 16.70 17.27
N LEU A 163 -5.74 15.73 16.35
CA LEU A 163 -6.92 14.98 15.88
C LEU A 163 -7.33 13.85 16.85
N GLY A 164 -6.68 13.73 18.00
CA GLY A 164 -6.91 12.68 18.99
C GLY A 164 -6.27 11.33 18.62
N GLY A 165 -5.35 11.30 17.66
CA GLY A 165 -4.58 10.11 17.33
C GLY A 165 -3.72 9.67 18.51
N THR A 166 -3.74 8.37 18.82
CA THR A 166 -2.90 7.75 19.85
C THR A 166 -1.82 6.85 19.27
N ILE A 167 -2.05 6.24 18.09
CA ILE A 167 -1.06 5.39 17.41
C ILE A 167 -0.81 5.94 16.00
N TYR A 168 0.46 6.06 15.61
CA TYR A 168 0.90 6.52 14.30
C TYR A 168 1.58 5.38 13.53
N LEU A 169 0.96 4.95 12.43
CA LEU A 169 1.51 3.95 11.51
C LEU A 169 2.18 4.66 10.34
N THR A 170 3.38 4.19 9.99
CA THR A 170 4.11 4.72 8.84
C THR A 170 4.94 3.65 8.16
N GLY A 171 5.32 3.85 6.90
CA GLY A 171 6.17 2.90 6.18
C GLY A 171 7.56 2.77 6.80
N GLN A 172 8.15 3.88 7.26
CA GLN A 172 9.50 3.86 7.83
C GLN A 172 9.65 4.93 8.90
N LEU A 173 10.31 4.56 9.99
CA LEU A 173 10.61 5.48 11.09
C LEU A 173 11.50 6.63 10.62
N ARG A 174 11.25 7.85 11.10
CA ARG A 174 12.09 9.02 10.85
C ARG A 174 12.80 9.42 12.14
N PRO A 175 14.14 9.27 12.25
CA PRO A 175 14.88 9.60 13.46
C PRO A 175 14.61 11.01 13.99
N SER A 176 14.49 12.00 13.08
CA SER A 176 14.17 13.39 13.41
C SER A 176 12.80 13.61 14.06
N ALA A 177 11.89 12.63 13.97
CA ALA A 177 10.53 12.71 14.48
C ALA A 177 10.31 11.84 15.73
N VAL A 178 11.29 11.02 16.13
CA VAL A 178 11.14 10.08 17.25
C VAL A 178 10.94 10.81 18.58
N ALA A 179 11.76 11.82 18.87
CA ALA A 179 11.65 12.59 20.11
C ALA A 179 10.27 13.24 20.24
N ALA A 180 9.79 13.91 19.18
CA ALA A 180 8.46 14.51 19.15
C ALA A 180 7.34 13.49 19.36
N ALA A 181 7.41 12.30 18.75
CA ALA A 181 6.41 11.25 18.96
C ALA A 181 6.36 10.79 20.43
N ARG A 182 7.53 10.68 21.09
CA ARG A 182 7.63 10.32 22.52
C ARG A 182 7.08 11.42 23.43
N GLU A 183 7.43 12.67 23.16
CA GLU A 183 6.94 13.83 23.91
C GLU A 183 5.42 13.98 23.82
N LEU A 184 4.84 13.68 22.65
CA LEU A 184 3.39 13.68 22.42
C LEU A 184 2.68 12.44 23.00
N GLY A 185 3.42 11.46 23.54
CA GLY A 185 2.84 10.21 24.05
C GLY A 185 2.24 9.29 22.96
N LEU A 186 2.58 9.51 21.69
CA LEU A 186 2.09 8.69 20.58
C LEU A 186 2.77 7.34 20.56
N GLY A 187 1.99 6.28 20.37
CA GLY A 187 2.48 4.99 19.92
C GLY A 187 2.89 5.09 18.45
N VAL A 188 3.91 4.36 18.04
CA VAL A 188 4.35 4.35 16.64
C VAL A 188 4.56 2.92 16.20
N VAL A 189 4.16 2.61 14.96
CA VAL A 189 4.50 1.36 14.29
C VAL A 189 5.07 1.69 12.92
N ALA A 190 6.35 1.44 12.73
CA ALA A 190 6.97 1.46 11.41
C ALA A 190 6.68 0.12 10.72
N LEU A 191 5.73 0.12 9.79
CA LEU A 191 5.21 -1.05 9.08
C LEU A 191 6.19 -1.66 8.09
N GLY A 192 7.28 -0.99 7.76
CA GLY A 192 8.26 -1.39 6.75
C GLY A 192 7.77 -1.16 5.33
N HIS A 193 8.50 -0.33 4.58
CA HIS A 193 8.10 0.11 3.25
C HIS A 193 7.87 -1.08 2.31
N ARG A 194 8.88 -1.95 2.15
CA ARG A 194 8.78 -3.15 1.31
C ARG A 194 7.66 -4.10 1.77
N ARG A 195 7.43 -4.24 3.07
CA ARG A 195 6.36 -5.10 3.61
C ARG A 195 4.99 -4.60 3.17
N THR A 196 4.74 -3.30 3.30
CA THR A 196 3.48 -2.68 2.89
C THR A 196 3.29 -2.67 1.38
N GLU A 197 4.36 -2.51 0.61
CA GLU A 197 4.33 -2.63 -0.85
C GLU A 197 3.96 -4.04 -1.31
N LEU A 198 4.57 -5.07 -0.72
CA LEU A 198 4.25 -6.46 -1.03
C LEU A 198 2.82 -6.82 -0.61
N TRP A 199 2.33 -6.29 0.51
CA TRP A 199 0.92 -6.39 0.86
C TRP A 199 0.03 -5.76 -0.22
N GLY A 200 0.37 -4.54 -0.66
CA GLY A 200 -0.35 -3.83 -1.71
C GLY A 200 -0.38 -4.60 -3.03
N LEU A 201 0.72 -5.25 -3.40
CA LEU A 201 0.85 -6.04 -4.63
C LEU A 201 -0.06 -7.27 -4.59
N ARG A 202 -0.11 -7.96 -3.43
CA ARG A 202 -1.03 -9.09 -3.21
C ARG A 202 -2.49 -8.63 -3.18
N GLN A 203 -2.77 -7.47 -2.61
CA GLN A 203 -4.11 -6.89 -2.61
C GLN A 203 -4.56 -6.54 -4.03
N LEU A 204 -3.69 -5.92 -4.83
CA LEU A 204 -3.97 -5.62 -6.23
C LEU A 204 -4.24 -6.90 -7.04
N ALA A 205 -3.41 -7.92 -6.88
CA ALA A 205 -3.63 -9.21 -7.55
C ALA A 205 -4.98 -9.84 -7.19
N ARG A 206 -5.42 -9.72 -5.92
CA ARG A 206 -6.77 -10.16 -5.51
C ARG A 206 -7.87 -9.36 -6.18
N GLU A 207 -7.77 -8.04 -6.21
CA GLU A 207 -8.78 -7.15 -6.80
C GLU A 207 -8.90 -7.35 -8.32
N LEU A 208 -7.77 -7.50 -9.02
CA LEU A 208 -7.77 -7.78 -10.45
C LEU A 208 -8.43 -9.12 -10.79
N ARG A 209 -8.21 -10.17 -9.98
CA ARG A 209 -8.91 -11.46 -10.18
C ARG A 209 -10.41 -11.39 -9.92
N VAL A 210 -10.85 -10.51 -9.00
CA VAL A 210 -12.27 -10.27 -8.78
C VAL A 210 -12.88 -9.53 -9.98
N ALA A 211 -12.19 -8.53 -10.51
CA ALA A 211 -12.64 -7.75 -11.65
C ALA A 211 -12.60 -8.55 -12.96
N PHE A 212 -11.60 -9.45 -13.11
CA PHE A 212 -11.34 -10.25 -14.30
C PHE A 212 -11.12 -11.71 -13.91
N PRO A 213 -12.19 -12.52 -13.76
CA PRO A 213 -12.08 -13.87 -13.22
C PRO A 213 -11.25 -14.87 -14.06
N GLU A 214 -11.06 -14.60 -15.37
CA GLU A 214 -10.24 -15.41 -16.28
C GLU A 214 -8.75 -15.01 -16.25
N LEU A 215 -8.39 -13.96 -15.50
CA LEU A 215 -7.02 -13.49 -15.38
C LEU A 215 -6.28 -14.29 -14.30
N GLU A 216 -5.19 -14.94 -14.69
CA GLU A 216 -4.23 -15.52 -13.75
C GLU A 216 -3.23 -14.44 -13.30
N THR A 217 -3.00 -14.36 -11.99
CA THR A 217 -2.04 -13.40 -11.40
C THR A 217 -0.95 -14.13 -10.64
N ALA A 218 0.32 -13.79 -10.91
CA ALA A 218 1.47 -14.25 -10.15
C ALA A 218 2.19 -13.06 -9.50
N VAL A 219 2.39 -13.09 -8.18
CA VAL A 219 3.10 -12.03 -7.45
C VAL A 219 4.54 -12.45 -7.21
N TYR A 220 5.48 -11.63 -7.65
CA TYR A 220 6.92 -11.80 -7.46
C TYR A 220 7.44 -10.79 -6.45
N ALA A 221 8.20 -11.27 -5.47
CA ALA A 221 8.64 -10.50 -4.30
C ALA A 221 10.17 -10.41 -4.16
N GLY A 222 10.92 -10.82 -5.19
CA GLY A 222 12.38 -10.99 -5.15
C GLY A 222 12.81 -12.32 -4.56
#